data_AF-A0A932HMY6-F1
#
_entry.id   AF-A0A932HMY6-F1
#
_cell.length_a   1.000
_cell.length_b   1.000
_cell.length_c   1.000
_cell.angle_alpha   90.00
_cell.angle_beta   90.00
_cell.angle_gamma   90.00
#
_symmetry.space_group_name_H-M   'P 1'
#
loop_
_entity.id
_entity.type
_entity.pdbx_description
1 polymer ?
#
loop_
_entity_poly.entity_id
_entity_poly.type
_entity_poly.pdbx_seq_one_letter_code
_entity_poly.pdbx_strand_id
1 'polypeptide(L)' 'MQDELASNELMQPGRQQEVIGLHCAGLEEQIKSAPTRLQAEGVLADACEGFDRVCESSILRTFLKQYAHRLFLRYWSP' A
#
# COMPACT_ATOMS: atom_id res chain seq x y z
N MET A 1 -21.75 -8.94 3.42
CA MET A 1 -22.24 -8.55 2.09
C MET A 1 -21.46 -7.37 1.49
N GLN A 2 -21.18 -6.29 2.22
CA GLN A 2 -20.37 -5.17 1.69
C GLN A 2 -18.92 -5.54 1.38
N ASP A 3 -18.30 -6.42 2.19
CA ASP A 3 -16.91 -6.85 1.99
C ASP A 3 -16.71 -7.72 0.73
N GLU A 4 -17.69 -8.53 0.33
CA GLU A 4 -17.56 -9.37 -0.89
C GLU A 4 -17.62 -8.54 -2.17
N LEU A 5 -18.41 -7.46 -2.18
CA LEU A 5 -18.47 -6.52 -3.31
C LEU A 5 -17.17 -5.72 -3.43
N ALA A 6 -16.65 -5.21 -2.31
CA ALA A 6 -15.37 -4.50 -2.28
C ALA A 6 -14.21 -5.38 -2.77
N SER A 7 -14.19 -6.67 -2.37
CA SER A 7 -13.20 -7.65 -2.84
C SER A 7 -13.25 -7.85 -4.36
N ASN A 8 -14.45 -7.91 -4.95
CA ASN A 8 -14.63 -8.17 -6.37
C ASN A 8 -14.33 -6.93 -7.23
N GLU A 9 -14.64 -5.73 -6.72
CA GLU A 9 -14.30 -4.46 -7.38
C GLU A 9 -12.80 -4.14 -7.32
N LEU A 10 -12.13 -4.46 -6.20
CA LEU A 10 -10.67 -4.40 -6.05
C LEU A 10 -9.93 -5.40 -6.93
N MET A 11 -10.59 -6.39 -7.52
CA MET A 11 -9.96 -7.36 -8.43
C MET A 11 -9.89 -6.86 -9.88
N GLN A 12 -10.53 -5.72 -10.20
CA GLN A 12 -10.42 -5.11 -11.52
C GLN A 12 -9.12 -4.29 -11.64
N PRO A 13 -8.24 -4.58 -12.63
CA PRO A 13 -6.94 -3.90 -12.75
C PRO A 13 -7.01 -2.37 -12.77
N GLY A 14 -8.03 -1.79 -13.41
CA GLY A 14 -8.22 -0.34 -13.46
C GLY A 14 -8.54 0.29 -12.11
N ARG A 15 -9.38 -0.37 -11.30
CA ARG A 15 -9.73 0.08 -9.94
C ARG A 15 -8.57 -0.07 -8.96
N GLN A 16 -7.75 -1.12 -9.12
CA GLN A 16 -6.53 -1.29 -8.34
C GLN A 16 -5.56 -0.12 -8.53
N GLN A 17 -5.34 0.30 -9.78
CA GLN A 17 -4.45 1.42 -10.09
C GLN A 17 -4.96 2.74 -9.51
N GLU A 18 -6.28 2.99 -9.59
CA GLU A 18 -6.89 4.18 -9.00
C GLU A 18 -6.75 4.21 -7.47
N VAL A 19 -7.05 3.09 -6.81
CA VAL A 19 -6.87 2.92 -5.36
C VAL A 19 -5.42 3.11 -4.94
N ILE A 20 -4.47 2.50 -5.66
CA ILE A 20 -3.04 2.67 -5.40
C ILE A 20 -2.65 4.14 -5.64
N GLY A 21 -3.14 4.77 -6.70
CA GLY A 21 -2.88 6.16 -6.99
C GLY A 21 -3.39 7.09 -5.89
N LEU A 22 -4.56 6.82 -5.32
CA LEU A 22 -5.16 7.62 -4.26
C LEU A 22 -4.44 7.46 -2.91
N HIS A 23 -4.08 6.23 -2.55
CA HIS A 23 -3.57 5.92 -1.21
C HIS A 23 -2.04 5.79 -1.13
N CYS A 24 -1.39 5.37 -2.20
CA CYS A 24 0.04 5.12 -2.26
C CYS A 24 0.79 6.13 -3.15
N ALA A 25 0.19 7.30 -3.41
CA ALA A 25 0.83 8.36 -4.20
C ALA A 25 2.24 8.68 -3.67
N GLY A 26 3.25 8.49 -4.51
CA GLY A 26 4.65 8.78 -4.16
C GLY A 26 5.27 7.83 -3.14
N LEU A 27 4.56 6.80 -2.67
CA LEU A 27 5.10 5.82 -1.72
C LEU A 27 6.27 5.03 -2.34
N GLU A 28 6.14 4.62 -3.60
CA GLU A 28 7.20 3.91 -4.32
C GLU A 28 8.49 4.73 -4.39
N GLU A 29 8.39 6.02 -4.73
CA GLU A 29 9.58 6.88 -4.82
C GLU A 29 10.19 7.12 -3.44
N GLN A 30 9.37 7.33 -2.39
CA GLN A 30 9.88 7.50 -1.02
C GLN A 30 10.61 6.25 -0.50
N ILE A 31 10.04 5.06 -0.73
CA ILE A 31 10.69 3.79 -0.39
C ILE A 31 12.01 3.68 -1.16
N LYS A 32 11.97 3.89 -2.48
CA LYS A 32 13.14 3.75 -3.37
C LYS A 32 14.26 4.76 -3.05
N SER A 33 13.91 5.99 -2.68
CA SER A 33 14.87 7.07 -2.41
C SER A 33 15.41 7.07 -0.99
N ALA A 34 14.92 6.19 -0.11
CA ALA A 34 15.36 6.15 1.27
C ALA A 34 16.89 5.93 1.36
N PRO A 35 17.63 6.71 2.16
CA PRO A 35 19.09 6.57 2.31
C PRO A 35 19.56 5.24 2.90
N THR A 36 18.71 4.59 3.70
CA THR A 36 19.05 3.34 4.39
C THR A 36 17.82 2.44 4.45
N ARG A 37 18.06 1.14 4.62
CA ARG A 37 16.99 0.16 4.83
C ARG A 37 16.11 0.52 6.03
N LEU A 38 16.72 0.97 7.14
CA LEU A 38 15.97 1.39 8.33
C LEU A 38 15.01 2.55 8.02
N GLN A 39 15.44 3.52 7.20
CA GLN A 39 14.57 4.62 6.79
C GLN A 39 13.46 4.15 5.84
N ALA A 40 13.76 3.21 4.93
CA ALA A 40 12.74 2.60 4.08
C ALA A 40 11.69 1.81 4.90
N GLU A 41 12.12 1.11 5.96
CA GLU A 41 11.24 0.42 6.91
C GLU A 41 10.36 1.43 7.67
N GLY A 42 10.91 2.60 8.04
CA GLY A 42 10.14 3.71 8.60
C GLY A 42 9.05 4.21 7.67
N VAL A 43 9.39 4.49 6.40
CA VAL A 43 8.41 4.91 5.38
C VAL A 43 7.30 3.86 5.20
N LEU A 44 7.65 2.57 5.18
CA LEU A 44 6.69 1.48 5.12
C LEU A 44 5.76 1.46 6.34
N ALA A 45 6.32 1.61 7.55
CA ALA A 45 5.55 1.60 8.79
C ALA A 45 4.56 2.77 8.84
N ASP A 46 5.02 3.98 8.52
CA ASP A 46 4.21 5.19 8.49
C ASP A 46 3.06 5.07 7.47
N ALA A 47 3.34 4.53 6.29
CA ALA A 47 2.31 4.29 5.27
C ALA A 47 1.26 3.26 5.76
N CYS A 48 1.71 2.15 6.34
CA CYS A 48 0.82 1.12 6.88
C CYS A 48 -0.06 1.64 8.01
N GLU A 49 0.47 2.47 8.91
CA GLU A 49 -0.30 3.13 9.97
C GLU A 49 -1.28 4.17 9.38
N GLY A 50 -0.85 4.90 8.35
CA GLY A 50 -1.71 5.79 7.58
C GLY A 50 -2.94 5.06 7.05
N PHE A 51 -2.76 3.89 6.41
CA PHE A 51 -3.86 3.05 5.92
C PHE A 51 -4.79 2.56 7.03
N ASP A 52 -4.26 2.27 8.23
CA ASP A 52 -5.09 1.89 9.38
C ASP A 52 -6.05 2.99 9.81
N ARG A 53 -5.60 4.25 9.72
CA ARG A 53 -6.37 5.42 10.14
C ARG A 53 -7.38 5.88 9.10
N VAL A 54 -7.03 5.81 7.80
CA VAL A 54 -7.85 6.42 6.73
C VAL A 54 -8.75 5.44 5.99
N CYS A 55 -8.46 4.14 6.02
CA CYS A 55 -9.26 3.15 5.29
C CYS A 55 -10.30 2.50 6.22
N GLU A 56 -11.58 2.75 5.98
CA GLU A 56 -12.66 2.07 6.70
C GLU A 56 -12.77 0.59 6.29
N SER A 57 -12.53 0.29 5.00
CA SER A 57 -12.55 -1.07 4.48
C SER A 57 -11.32 -1.88 4.91
N SER A 58 -11.57 -3.02 5.57
CA SER A 58 -10.55 -3.98 6.01
C SER A 58 -9.81 -4.63 4.83
N ILE A 59 -10.51 -4.91 3.74
CA ILE A 59 -9.95 -5.49 2.53
C ILE A 59 -9.03 -4.48 1.84
N LEU A 60 -9.50 -3.25 1.65
CA LEU A 60 -8.72 -2.18 1.05
C LEU A 60 -7.43 -1.93 1.84
N ARG A 61 -7.55 -1.80 3.16
CA ARG A 61 -6.41 -1.69 4.07
C ARG A 61 -5.42 -2.83 3.89
N THR A 62 -5.90 -4.07 3.85
CA THR A 62 -5.04 -5.26 3.68
C THR A 62 -4.31 -5.22 2.34
N PHE A 63 -5.03 -4.89 1.27
CA PHE A 63 -4.47 -4.76 -0.07
C PHE A 63 -3.37 -3.69 -0.15
N LEU A 64 -3.63 -2.50 0.40
CA LEU A 64 -2.67 -1.38 0.40
C LEU A 64 -1.41 -1.71 1.21
N LYS A 65 -1.56 -2.33 2.38
CA LYS A 65 -0.42 -2.81 3.16
C LYS A 65 0.40 -3.85 2.40
N GLN A 66 -0.24 -4.84 1.79
CA GLN A 66 0.47 -5.83 0.96
C GLN A 66 1.18 -5.18 -0.22
N TYR A 67 0.57 -4.19 -0.87
CA TYR A 67 1.21 -3.43 -1.93
C TYR A 67 2.45 -2.68 -1.43
N ALA A 68 2.36 -1.94 -0.32
CA ALA A 68 3.49 -1.25 0.29
C ALA A 68 4.63 -2.21 0.68
N HIS A 69 4.30 -3.37 1.26
CA HIS A 69 5.26 -4.41 1.56
C HIS A 69 5.95 -4.95 0.29
N ARG A 70 5.21 -5.16 -0.80
CA ARG A 70 5.79 -5.59 -2.08
C ARG A 70 6.74 -4.55 -2.65
N LEU A 71 6.39 -3.26 -2.58
CA LEU A 71 7.29 -2.18 -2.97
C LEU A 71 8.58 -2.19 -2.15
N PHE A 72 8.46 -2.30 -0.83
CA PHE A 72 9.63 -2.39 0.05
C PHE A 72 10.53 -3.57 -0.34
N LEU A 73 9.97 -4.77 -0.47
CA LEU A 73 10.74 -5.96 -0.84
C LEU A 73 11.40 -5.82 -2.22
N ARG A 74 10.73 -5.20 -3.19
CA ARG A 74 11.27 -4.97 -4.53
C ARG A 74 12.58 -4.16 -4.53
N TYR A 75 12.72 -3.20 -3.61
CA TYR A 75 13.87 -2.29 -3.58
C TYR A 75 14.88 -2.59 -2.46
N TRP A 76 14.45 -3.24 -1.38
CA TRP A 76 15.24 -3.40 -0.15
C TRP A 76 15.38 -4.85 0.32
N SER A 77 14.82 -5.82 -0.41
CA SER A 77 15.12 -7.25 -0.22
C SER A 77 15.92 -7.77 -1.42
N PRO A 78 17.00 -8.53 -1.19
CA PRO A 78 17.76 -9.21 -2.25
C PRO A 78 16.96 -10.35 -2.89
#